data_AF-A0A4R2L1F1-F1
#
_entry.id   AF-A0A4R2L1F1-F1
#
_cell.length_a   1.000
_cell.length_b   1.000
_cell.length_c   1.000
_cell.angle_alpha   90.00
_cell.angle_beta   90.00
_cell.angle_gamma   90.00
#
_symmetry.space_group_name_H-M   'P 1'
#
loop_
_entity.id
_entity.type
_entity.pdbx_description
1 polymer ?
#
loop_
_entity_poly.entity_id
_entity_poly.type
_entity_poly.pdbx_seq_one_letter_code
_entity_poly.pdbx_strand_id
1 'polypeptide(L)'
;MNAALRRLLIAALLALAPLLARGGGEAEPAFGDAGIASYATGPSGGEALGLEPDGRIVVAGLIGNVGGLLRLLPDGRPDPAFGAGGVVRAEGRRDWPDVFTDLARDGEGRWLALGVRYAPDPPSLVLVRLTAAGTLDRSFGDGGLRVLRGAFASTLGRPRLALDPVRGPVLTLGGGRDGHFGVLALDPQGRPRSGFGERGSVEIARWKGWSNALALNAAGQVFAAGAIEGSDRVWDFLLAAFGTDGLPIGFGPLGSTPGDYAGREAKAVRVQADGSVLIAGSSDDRPFLARFDRDARPDPRFGDRGSVRYPDAAGFGDAAFTALAVAPDGRLVAAGEVRAGAGRDFVIVRFLPDGRPDPAFGEQGVVRLRPGTRNGGARDLAVLPDGGVLVTGRVDDRLVVLRRRP
;
A
#
# COMPACT_ATOMS: atom_id res chain seq x y z
N MET A 1 -9.97 -29.40 49.94
CA MET A 1 -10.69 -28.31 49.25
C MET A 1 -12.13 -28.76 48.99
N ASN A 2 -13.12 -28.12 49.64
CA ASN A 2 -14.53 -28.57 49.60
C ASN A 2 -15.15 -28.32 48.22
N ALA A 3 -16.12 -29.16 47.80
CA ALA A 3 -16.79 -29.13 46.50
C ALA A 3 -17.35 -27.75 46.12
N ALA A 4 -17.75 -26.94 47.12
CA ALA A 4 -18.17 -25.56 46.93
C ALA A 4 -17.03 -24.65 46.41
N LEU A 5 -15.81 -24.79 46.94
CA LEU A 5 -14.63 -24.04 46.49
C LEU A 5 -14.21 -24.45 45.06
N ARG A 6 -14.39 -25.72 44.70
CA ARG A 6 -14.10 -26.24 43.35
C ARG A 6 -15.09 -25.72 42.31
N ARG A 7 -16.38 -25.58 42.66
CA ARG A 7 -17.41 -24.97 41.82
C ARG A 7 -17.23 -23.46 41.67
N LEU A 8 -16.83 -22.76 42.73
CA LEU A 8 -16.48 -21.34 42.68
C LEU A 8 -15.22 -21.08 41.85
N LEU A 9 -14.18 -21.93 41.93
CA LEU A 9 -13.01 -21.84 41.06
C LEU A 9 -13.37 -22.12 39.59
N ILE A 10 -14.18 -23.14 39.31
CA ILE A 10 -14.60 -23.46 37.93
C ILE A 10 -15.52 -22.36 37.36
N ALA A 11 -16.42 -21.80 38.16
CA ALA A 11 -17.26 -20.66 37.75
C ALA A 11 -16.43 -19.37 37.58
N ALA A 12 -15.41 -19.13 38.40
CA ALA A 12 -14.47 -18.03 38.21
C ALA A 12 -13.58 -18.23 36.97
N LEU A 13 -13.10 -19.44 36.71
CA LEU A 13 -12.36 -19.81 35.49
C LEU A 13 -13.22 -19.73 34.23
N LEU A 14 -14.52 -20.04 34.32
CA LEU A 14 -15.49 -19.90 33.21
C LEU A 14 -15.96 -18.45 33.02
N ALA A 15 -15.99 -17.63 34.08
CA ALA A 15 -16.28 -16.19 34.00
C ALA A 15 -15.07 -15.35 33.55
N LEU A 16 -13.84 -15.89 33.67
CA LEU A 16 -12.61 -15.33 33.11
C LEU A 16 -12.29 -15.83 31.69
N ALA A 17 -13.05 -16.79 31.15
CA ALA A 17 -12.84 -17.30 29.80
C ALA A 17 -12.99 -16.27 28.65
N PRO A 18 -13.80 -15.19 28.74
CA PRO A 18 -13.77 -14.13 27.74
C PRO A 18 -12.67 -13.07 27.99
N LEU A 19 -11.84 -13.22 29.03
CA LEU A 19 -10.66 -12.40 29.30
C LEU A 19 -9.34 -13.09 28.91
N LEU A 20 -9.41 -14.29 28.32
CA LEU A 20 -8.32 -14.82 27.51
C LEU A 20 -8.12 -13.88 26.33
N ALA A 21 -6.89 -13.42 26.13
CA ALA A 21 -6.50 -12.54 25.04
C ALA A 21 -7.20 -12.96 23.74
N ARG A 22 -8.09 -12.10 23.25
CA ARG A 22 -8.68 -12.22 21.92
C ARG A 22 -7.53 -12.37 20.93
N GLY A 23 -7.60 -13.38 20.07
CA GLY A 23 -6.50 -13.73 19.18
C GLY A 23 -6.16 -12.55 18.28
N GLY A 24 -4.86 -12.33 18.02
CA GLY A 24 -4.47 -11.28 17.09
C GLY A 24 -5.11 -11.50 15.73
N GLY A 25 -5.43 -10.43 15.02
CA GLY A 25 -6.12 -10.54 13.72
C GLY A 25 -7.63 -10.76 13.79
N GLU A 26 -8.23 -10.88 14.98
CA GLU A 26 -9.68 -10.77 15.13
C GLU A 26 -10.21 -9.42 14.63
N ALA A 27 -11.47 -9.38 14.20
CA ALA A 27 -12.16 -8.14 13.89
C ALA A 27 -12.17 -7.18 15.10
N GLU A 28 -11.99 -5.89 14.86
CA GLU A 28 -12.26 -4.88 15.88
C GLU A 28 -13.77 -4.56 15.90
N PRO A 29 -14.57 -5.06 16.86
CA PRO A 29 -16.02 -4.91 16.84
C PRO A 29 -16.50 -3.48 16.98
N ALA A 30 -15.67 -2.58 17.53
CA ALA A 30 -15.99 -1.16 17.63
C ALA A 30 -15.78 -0.39 16.32
N PHE A 31 -15.26 -1.04 15.27
CA PHE A 31 -15.01 -0.43 13.97
C PHE A 31 -16.07 -0.84 12.94
N GLY A 32 -16.86 0.11 12.45
CA GLY A 32 -17.92 -0.16 11.48
C GLY A 32 -18.88 -1.27 11.94
N ASP A 33 -19.26 -2.14 11.02
CA ASP A 33 -20.01 -3.36 11.29
C ASP A 33 -19.02 -4.52 11.52
N ALA A 34 -18.79 -4.87 12.78
CA ALA A 34 -17.93 -5.97 13.20
C ALA A 34 -16.52 -5.96 12.54
N GLY A 35 -15.85 -4.81 12.56
CA GLY A 35 -14.50 -4.63 11.99
C GLY A 35 -14.49 -4.21 10.53
N ILE A 36 -15.65 -3.93 9.93
CA ILE A 36 -15.80 -3.62 8.51
C ILE A 36 -16.60 -2.33 8.33
N ALA A 37 -15.99 -1.30 7.75
CA ALA A 37 -16.68 -0.09 7.34
C ALA A 37 -16.80 -0.07 5.80
N SER A 38 -18.03 0.07 5.29
CA SER A 38 -18.32 -0.04 3.84
C SER A 38 -19.15 1.14 3.35
N TYR A 39 -18.74 1.78 2.25
CA TYR A 39 -19.34 3.03 1.78
C TYR A 39 -19.92 2.89 0.36
N ALA A 40 -21.15 3.37 0.18
CA ALA A 40 -21.93 3.24 -1.05
C ALA A 40 -22.31 4.60 -1.61
N THR A 41 -21.45 5.17 -2.44
CA THR A 41 -21.84 6.28 -3.30
C THR A 41 -21.30 5.92 -4.67
N GLY A 42 -22.11 5.33 -5.56
CA GLY A 42 -21.65 4.81 -6.87
C GLY A 42 -20.45 3.85 -6.81
N PRO A 43 -19.91 3.43 -7.97
CA PRO A 43 -18.62 2.74 -8.04
C PRO A 43 -17.55 3.49 -7.25
N SER A 44 -17.13 2.85 -6.16
CA SER A 44 -16.15 3.35 -5.20
C SER A 44 -15.09 2.29 -4.97
N GLY A 45 -13.88 2.72 -4.66
CA GLY A 45 -12.76 1.82 -4.38
C GLY A 45 -11.62 2.58 -3.74
N GLY A 46 -11.18 2.13 -2.57
CA GLY A 46 -10.03 2.71 -1.88
C GLY A 46 -8.74 2.16 -2.48
N GLU A 47 -7.85 3.06 -2.86
CA GLU A 47 -6.60 2.74 -3.55
C GLU A 47 -5.36 2.92 -2.68
N ALA A 48 -5.43 3.85 -1.74
CA ALA A 48 -4.36 4.09 -0.78
C ALA A 48 -4.94 4.56 0.56
N LEU A 49 -4.22 4.28 1.64
CA LEU A 49 -4.64 4.57 3.01
C LEU A 49 -3.52 5.32 3.76
N GLY A 50 -3.89 6.45 4.37
CA GLY A 50 -3.06 7.24 5.26
C GLY A 50 -3.63 7.29 6.68
N LEU A 51 -2.76 7.47 7.67
CA LEU A 51 -3.13 7.59 9.08
C LEU A 51 -2.79 8.98 9.63
N GLU A 52 -3.67 9.51 10.46
CA GLU A 52 -3.39 10.64 11.34
C GLU A 52 -2.91 10.13 12.72
N PRO A 53 -2.10 10.90 13.46
CA PRO A 53 -1.58 10.48 14.77
C PRO A 53 -2.64 10.12 15.82
N ASP A 54 -3.86 10.66 15.70
CA ASP A 54 -4.98 10.38 16.60
C ASP A 54 -5.87 9.22 16.12
N GLY A 55 -5.41 8.47 15.12
CA GLY A 55 -6.07 7.26 14.64
C GLY A 55 -7.16 7.53 13.60
N ARG A 56 -7.36 8.78 13.14
CA ARG A 56 -8.18 9.01 11.94
C ARG A 56 -7.52 8.40 10.72
N ILE A 57 -8.36 7.99 9.77
CA ILE A 57 -7.96 7.24 8.59
C ILE A 57 -8.36 8.05 7.37
N VAL A 58 -7.46 8.27 6.42
CA VAL A 58 -7.78 8.91 5.15
C VAL A 58 -7.58 7.90 4.03
N VAL A 59 -8.62 7.70 3.23
CA VAL A 59 -8.59 6.79 2.07
C VAL A 59 -8.71 7.61 0.81
N ALA A 60 -7.77 7.43 -0.12
CA ALA A 60 -7.85 8.02 -1.46
C ALA A 60 -8.31 6.98 -2.48
N GLY A 61 -9.05 7.39 -3.50
CA GLY A 61 -9.53 6.49 -4.53
C GLY A 61 -10.66 7.07 -5.39
N LEU A 62 -11.62 6.21 -5.72
CA LEU A 62 -12.90 6.58 -6.32
C LEU A 62 -13.99 6.65 -5.24
N ILE A 63 -14.77 7.73 -5.27
CA ILE A 63 -15.92 7.97 -4.40
C ILE A 63 -17.06 8.52 -5.27
N GLY A 64 -18.01 7.67 -5.69
CA GLY A 64 -19.13 8.15 -6.51
C GLY A 64 -18.77 8.40 -7.95
N ASN A 65 -18.00 7.50 -8.58
CA ASN A 65 -17.47 7.65 -9.94
C ASN A 65 -16.49 8.81 -10.15
N VAL A 66 -16.14 9.54 -9.10
CA VAL A 66 -15.18 10.64 -9.18
C VAL A 66 -14.03 10.39 -8.22
N GLY A 67 -12.86 10.93 -8.54
CA GLY A 67 -11.72 10.93 -7.64
C GLY A 67 -12.08 11.61 -6.34
N GLY A 68 -11.76 10.99 -5.22
CA GLY A 68 -11.97 11.61 -3.92
C GLY A 68 -11.12 11.03 -2.79
N LEU A 69 -11.18 11.73 -1.67
CA LEU A 69 -10.65 11.30 -0.38
C LEU A 69 -11.80 11.21 0.63
N LEU A 70 -11.78 10.16 1.44
CA LEU A 70 -12.69 9.94 2.55
C LEU A 70 -11.87 9.91 3.84
N ARG A 71 -12.17 10.81 4.79
CA ARG A 71 -11.62 10.70 6.15
C ARG A 71 -12.63 10.04 7.07
N LEU A 72 -12.12 9.09 7.86
CA LEU A 72 -12.85 8.34 8.86
C LEU A 72 -12.31 8.63 10.24
N LEU A 73 -13.21 8.60 11.22
CA LEU A 73 -12.90 8.50 12.63
C LEU A 73 -12.29 7.12 12.95
N PRO A 74 -11.62 6.95 14.11
CA PRO A 74 -11.02 5.67 14.51
C PRO A 74 -12.01 4.50 14.62
N ASP A 75 -13.31 4.80 14.69
CA ASP A 75 -14.41 3.82 14.72
C ASP A 75 -14.99 3.50 13.33
N GLY A 76 -14.43 4.09 12.27
CA GLY A 76 -14.85 3.85 10.91
C GLY A 76 -16.15 4.57 10.52
N ARG A 77 -16.53 5.66 11.19
CA ARG A 77 -17.56 6.59 10.66
C ARG A 77 -16.90 7.73 9.87
N PRO A 78 -17.54 8.31 8.84
CA PRO A 78 -17.02 9.50 8.17
C PRO A 78 -16.82 10.64 9.16
N ASP A 79 -15.67 11.32 9.07
CA ASP A 79 -15.35 12.45 9.93
C ASP A 79 -15.94 13.75 9.38
N PRO A 80 -16.98 14.33 10.01
CA PRO A 80 -17.63 15.54 9.49
C PRO A 80 -16.71 16.77 9.42
N ALA A 81 -15.56 16.76 10.12
CA ALA A 81 -14.59 17.85 10.09
C ALA A 81 -13.68 17.86 8.85
N PHE A 82 -13.82 16.89 7.94
CA PHE A 82 -13.03 16.81 6.70
C PHE A 82 -13.87 17.08 5.46
N GLY A 83 -13.48 18.06 4.66
CA GLY A 83 -14.18 18.40 3.43
C GLY A 83 -15.69 18.62 3.67
N ALA A 84 -16.52 18.04 2.82
CA ALA A 84 -17.98 18.01 3.00
C ALA A 84 -18.39 16.67 3.63
N GLY A 85 -18.65 16.68 4.95
CA GLY A 85 -19.18 15.51 5.65
C GLY A 85 -18.24 14.29 5.65
N GLY A 86 -16.92 14.51 5.66
CA GLY A 86 -15.91 13.47 5.58
C GLY A 86 -15.31 13.26 4.20
N VAL A 87 -15.80 13.97 3.18
CA VAL A 87 -15.44 13.69 1.79
C VAL A 87 -14.90 14.91 1.08
N VAL A 88 -13.82 14.71 0.32
CA VAL A 88 -13.33 15.64 -0.70
C VAL A 88 -13.51 14.98 -2.06
N ARG A 89 -14.22 15.62 -3.00
CA ARG A 89 -14.49 15.09 -4.34
C ARG A 89 -13.96 16.00 -5.46
N ALA A 90 -13.54 15.37 -6.55
CA ALA A 90 -13.22 16.01 -7.82
C ALA A 90 -14.46 16.46 -8.62
N GLU A 91 -15.68 16.25 -8.10
CA GLU A 91 -16.93 16.59 -8.77
C GLU A 91 -16.98 18.06 -9.20
N GLY A 92 -17.29 18.30 -10.48
CA GLY A 92 -17.31 19.64 -11.07
C GLY A 92 -15.92 20.26 -11.30
N ARG A 93 -14.82 19.57 -10.99
CA ARG A 93 -13.44 20.09 -11.08
C ARG A 93 -12.68 19.41 -12.21
N ARG A 94 -12.72 20.01 -13.40
CA ARG A 94 -12.06 19.48 -14.61
C ARG A 94 -10.52 19.36 -14.50
N ASP A 95 -9.92 20.07 -13.55
CA ASP A 95 -8.47 20.04 -13.31
C ASP A 95 -8.01 19.05 -12.25
N TRP A 96 -8.94 18.30 -11.67
CA TRP A 96 -8.64 17.27 -10.68
C TRP A 96 -8.45 15.89 -11.32
N PRO A 97 -7.82 14.94 -10.62
CA PRO A 97 -7.80 13.56 -11.04
C PRO A 97 -9.20 12.95 -11.16
N ASP A 98 -9.37 12.09 -12.16
CA ASP A 98 -10.55 11.23 -12.27
C ASP A 98 -10.53 10.12 -11.20
N VAL A 99 -9.33 9.72 -10.78
CA VAL A 99 -9.08 8.78 -9.68
C VAL A 99 -7.82 9.19 -8.92
N PHE A 100 -7.86 9.18 -7.59
CA PHE A 100 -6.66 9.26 -6.78
C PHE A 100 -6.06 7.86 -6.60
N THR A 101 -4.75 7.74 -6.75
CA THR A 101 -4.03 6.47 -6.73
C THR A 101 -3.12 6.32 -5.52
N ASP A 102 -2.77 7.43 -4.87
CA ASP A 102 -1.89 7.44 -3.71
C ASP A 102 -2.05 8.74 -2.89
N LEU A 103 -1.61 8.71 -1.64
CA LEU A 103 -1.57 9.89 -0.76
C LEU A 103 -0.41 9.82 0.24
N ALA A 104 0.14 10.98 0.59
CA ALA A 104 1.12 11.12 1.65
C ALA A 104 0.78 12.31 2.57
N ARG A 105 1.16 12.21 3.85
CA ARG A 105 0.98 13.28 4.84
C ARG A 105 2.33 13.91 5.15
N ASP A 106 2.38 15.24 5.24
CA ASP A 106 3.57 15.94 5.70
C ASP A 106 3.60 16.14 7.23
N GLY A 107 4.70 16.71 7.74
CA GLY A 107 4.89 16.98 9.16
C GLY A 107 3.96 18.07 9.73
N GLU A 108 3.40 18.94 8.88
CA GLU A 108 2.40 19.95 9.27
C GLU A 108 0.97 19.38 9.28
N GLY A 109 0.81 18.14 8.83
CA GLY A 109 -0.46 17.45 8.75
C GLY A 109 -1.31 17.75 7.54
N ARG A 110 -0.71 18.33 6.50
CA ARG A 110 -1.31 18.47 5.18
C ARG A 110 -1.22 17.15 4.42
N TRP A 111 -2.15 16.95 3.51
CA TRP A 111 -2.20 15.80 2.62
C TRP A 111 -1.76 16.21 1.21
N LEU A 112 -0.87 15.43 0.62
CA LEU A 112 -0.57 15.50 -0.80
C LEU A 112 -1.14 14.24 -1.45
N ALA A 113 -2.10 14.40 -2.34
CA ALA A 113 -2.77 13.31 -3.03
C ALA A 113 -2.37 13.27 -4.50
N LEU A 114 -2.03 12.09 -5.00
CA LEU A 114 -1.67 11.83 -6.39
C LEU A 114 -2.82 11.14 -7.09
N GLY A 115 -3.08 11.53 -8.34
CA GLY A 115 -4.04 10.82 -9.17
C GLY A 115 -3.79 10.99 -10.66
N VAL A 116 -4.57 10.26 -11.43
CA VAL A 116 -4.55 10.29 -12.89
C VAL A 116 -5.77 11.04 -13.40
N ARG A 117 -5.55 11.93 -14.37
CA ARG A 117 -6.60 12.55 -15.17
C ARG A 117 -6.51 12.04 -16.60
N TYR A 118 -7.56 11.38 -17.09
CA TYR A 118 -7.60 10.71 -18.39
C TYR A 118 -7.86 11.65 -19.56
N ALA A 119 -8.54 12.78 -19.34
CA ALA A 119 -8.83 13.77 -20.37
C ALA A 119 -8.11 15.11 -20.10
N PRO A 120 -7.56 15.79 -21.13
CA PRO A 120 -7.43 15.33 -22.51
C PRO A 120 -6.43 14.17 -22.65
N ASP A 121 -6.49 13.45 -23.77
CA ASP A 121 -5.46 12.49 -24.17
C ASP A 121 -4.24 13.24 -24.76
N PRO A 122 -2.99 12.97 -24.36
CA PRO A 122 -2.56 11.96 -23.39
C PRO A 122 -2.92 12.30 -21.94
N PRO A 123 -3.17 11.28 -21.09
CA PRO A 123 -3.48 11.46 -19.67
C PRO A 123 -2.41 12.29 -18.96
N SER A 124 -2.78 12.87 -17.81
CA SER A 124 -1.90 13.68 -16.96
C SER A 124 -1.85 13.14 -15.54
N LEU A 125 -0.70 13.25 -14.87
CA LEU A 125 -0.64 13.08 -13.42
C LEU A 125 -1.00 14.41 -12.75
N VAL A 126 -1.77 14.35 -11.67
CA VAL A 126 -2.17 15.54 -10.93
C VAL A 126 -1.89 15.32 -9.45
N LEU A 127 -1.13 16.25 -8.88
CA LEU A 127 -0.93 16.38 -7.44
C LEU A 127 -1.89 17.45 -6.90
N VAL A 128 -2.56 17.13 -5.80
CA VAL A 128 -3.46 18.04 -5.08
C VAL A 128 -2.98 18.13 -3.64
N ARG A 129 -2.67 19.33 -3.15
CA ARG A 129 -2.32 19.55 -1.74
C ARG A 129 -3.54 20.05 -0.97
N LEU A 130 -3.88 19.36 0.12
CA LEU A 130 -5.00 19.66 0.99
C LEU A 130 -4.48 19.95 2.40
N THR A 131 -5.16 20.81 3.14
CA THR A 131 -4.94 21.00 4.57
C THR A 131 -5.35 19.74 5.35
N ALA A 132 -5.04 19.72 6.65
CA ALA A 132 -5.54 18.68 7.54
C ALA A 132 -7.08 18.57 7.52
N ALA A 133 -7.81 19.65 7.26
CA ALA A 133 -9.28 19.65 7.19
C ALA A 133 -9.83 19.24 5.80
N GLY A 134 -8.96 18.88 4.84
CA GLY A 134 -9.39 18.50 3.49
C GLY A 134 -9.76 19.69 2.59
N THR A 135 -9.47 20.92 3.01
CA THR A 135 -9.59 22.10 2.15
C THR A 135 -8.35 22.24 1.26
N LEU A 136 -8.49 22.81 0.07
CA LEU A 136 -7.37 22.98 -0.86
C LEU A 136 -6.33 23.96 -0.30
N ASP A 137 -5.08 23.52 -0.19
CA ASP A 137 -3.97 24.39 0.21
C ASP A 137 -3.44 25.15 -1.00
N ARG A 138 -3.92 26.38 -1.17
CA ARG A 138 -3.60 27.24 -2.31
C ARG A 138 -2.14 27.70 -2.39
N SER A 139 -1.34 27.45 -1.37
CA SER A 139 0.10 27.77 -1.38
C SER A 139 0.95 26.73 -2.14
N PHE A 140 0.36 25.61 -2.55
CA PHE A 140 1.02 24.60 -3.39
C PHE A 140 0.83 24.88 -4.86
N GLY A 141 1.88 24.72 -5.65
CA GLY A 141 1.81 24.73 -7.10
C GLY A 141 0.99 25.89 -7.66
N ASP A 142 0.04 25.57 -8.53
CA ASP A 142 -0.85 26.52 -9.19
C ASP A 142 -2.22 26.49 -8.47
N GLY A 143 -2.31 27.21 -7.36
CA GLY A 143 -3.56 27.35 -6.59
C GLY A 143 -3.99 26.09 -5.84
N GLY A 144 -3.05 25.23 -5.47
CA GLY A 144 -3.24 23.99 -4.72
C GLY A 144 -3.04 22.72 -5.55
N LEU A 145 -2.71 22.88 -6.83
CA LEU A 145 -2.56 21.78 -7.77
C LEU A 145 -1.22 21.85 -8.49
N ARG A 146 -0.74 20.69 -8.93
CA ARG A 146 0.33 20.59 -9.92
C ARG A 146 -0.04 19.52 -10.94
N VAL A 147 -0.19 19.95 -12.18
CA VAL A 147 -0.47 19.06 -13.32
C VAL A 147 0.83 18.77 -14.06
N LEU A 148 1.14 17.48 -14.21
CA LEU A 148 2.32 16.98 -14.91
C LEU A 148 1.87 16.39 -16.25
N ARG A 149 2.36 16.98 -17.36
CA ARG A 149 2.01 16.61 -18.73
C ARG A 149 3.24 16.08 -19.49
N GLY A 150 3.00 15.37 -20.59
CA GLY A 150 4.05 14.92 -21.52
C GLY A 150 4.45 13.45 -21.32
N ALA A 151 5.65 13.09 -21.77
CA ALA A 151 6.17 11.70 -21.77
C ALA A 151 6.13 10.99 -20.41
N PHE A 152 6.01 11.74 -19.32
CA PHE A 152 5.88 11.23 -17.95
C PHE A 152 4.49 10.71 -17.60
N ALA A 153 3.48 11.04 -18.39
CA ALA A 153 2.08 10.76 -18.11
C ALA A 153 1.41 9.81 -19.13
N SER A 154 2.14 9.38 -20.17
CA SER A 154 1.58 8.68 -21.33
C SER A 154 1.40 7.17 -21.17
N THR A 155 1.52 6.60 -19.96
CA THR A 155 1.46 5.14 -19.81
C THR A 155 0.67 4.70 -18.58
N LEU A 156 -0.27 3.78 -18.81
CA LEU A 156 -1.33 3.27 -17.93
C LEU A 156 -0.78 2.41 -16.77
N GLY A 157 -0.03 3.02 -15.87
CA GLY A 157 0.40 2.44 -14.60
C GLY A 157 -0.45 2.90 -13.41
N ARG A 158 -0.11 2.43 -12.20
CA ARG A 158 -0.65 2.92 -10.93
C ARG A 158 0.41 3.79 -10.26
N PRO A 159 0.47 5.10 -10.57
CA PRO A 159 1.57 5.93 -10.09
C PRO A 159 1.53 6.01 -8.57
N ARG A 160 2.72 5.93 -7.97
CA ARG A 160 2.93 5.94 -6.52
C ARG A 160 3.59 7.21 -6.07
N LEU A 161 3.30 7.61 -4.85
CA LEU A 161 3.81 8.82 -4.20
C LEU A 161 4.57 8.43 -2.94
N ALA A 162 5.75 9.00 -2.78
CA ALA A 162 6.43 9.07 -1.49
C ALA A 162 6.85 10.51 -1.21
N LEU A 163 6.83 10.93 0.04
CA LEU A 163 7.08 12.32 0.42
C LEU A 163 8.31 12.43 1.31
N ASP A 164 9.33 13.16 0.84
CA ASP A 164 10.39 13.68 1.69
C ASP A 164 9.94 15.05 2.23
N PRO A 165 9.84 15.23 3.56
CA PRO A 165 9.31 16.46 4.15
C PRO A 165 10.16 17.69 3.86
N VAL A 166 11.45 17.51 3.51
CA VAL A 166 12.39 18.59 3.21
C VAL A 166 12.50 18.77 1.70
N ARG A 167 12.67 17.68 0.95
CA ARG A 167 13.01 17.74 -0.48
C ARG A 167 11.80 17.73 -1.41
N GLY A 168 10.61 17.38 -0.92
CA GLY A 168 9.40 17.30 -1.71
C GLY A 168 9.05 15.88 -2.16
N PRO A 169 8.01 15.74 -3.00
CA PRO A 169 7.47 14.45 -3.39
C PRO A 169 8.32 13.75 -4.46
N VAL A 170 8.33 12.42 -4.40
CA VAL A 170 8.87 11.54 -5.43
C VAL A 170 7.72 10.67 -5.94
N LEU A 171 7.63 10.55 -7.27
CA LEU A 171 6.57 9.81 -7.96
C LEU A 171 7.18 8.69 -8.80
N THR A 172 6.43 7.61 -8.99
CA THR A 172 6.71 6.73 -10.13
C THR A 172 6.04 7.25 -11.40
N LEU A 173 6.71 7.03 -12.53
CA LEU A 173 6.27 7.44 -13.86
C LEU A 173 6.11 6.23 -14.76
N GLY A 174 5.09 6.28 -15.63
CA GLY A 174 4.92 5.36 -16.74
C GLY A 174 4.59 3.89 -16.39
N GLY A 175 4.60 3.05 -17.42
CA GLY A 175 4.22 1.63 -17.39
C GLY A 175 3.33 1.19 -18.57
N GLY A 176 3.79 0.23 -19.37
CA GLY A 176 3.03 -0.23 -20.55
C GLY A 176 3.84 -0.99 -21.58
N ARG A 177 3.17 -1.37 -22.69
CA ARG A 177 3.75 -2.21 -23.75
C ARG A 177 4.90 -1.57 -24.53
N ASP A 178 5.00 -0.24 -24.49
CA ASP A 178 6.01 0.53 -25.23
C ASP A 178 7.10 1.14 -24.30
N GLY A 179 7.12 0.72 -23.03
CA GLY A 179 8.38 0.54 -22.28
C GLY A 179 9.17 1.78 -21.84
N HIS A 180 8.52 2.74 -21.18
CA HIS A 180 9.23 3.69 -20.31
C HIS A 180 8.57 3.72 -18.94
N PHE A 181 9.36 3.44 -17.90
CA PHE A 181 8.95 3.75 -16.53
C PHE A 181 10.17 4.25 -15.74
N GLY A 182 9.90 5.09 -14.75
CA GLY A 182 10.93 5.83 -14.04
C GLY A 182 10.45 6.40 -12.73
N VAL A 183 11.28 7.25 -12.15
CA VAL A 183 10.96 8.04 -10.96
C VAL A 183 11.16 9.52 -11.24
N LEU A 184 10.23 10.34 -10.77
CA LEU A 184 10.26 11.80 -10.84
C LEU A 184 10.38 12.34 -9.42
N ALA A 185 11.44 13.07 -9.14
CA ALA A 185 11.52 13.89 -7.94
C ALA A 185 11.03 15.31 -8.24
N LEU A 186 10.24 15.85 -7.34
CA LEU A 186 9.74 17.22 -7.39
C LEU A 186 10.20 17.98 -6.14
N ASP A 187 10.30 19.29 -6.25
CA ASP A 187 10.45 20.19 -5.12
C ASP A 187 9.14 20.27 -4.30
N PRO A 188 9.15 20.90 -3.10
CA PRO A 188 7.94 21.05 -2.27
C PRO A 188 6.78 21.84 -2.92
N GLN A 189 7.00 22.43 -4.09
CA GLN A 189 6.04 23.20 -4.90
C GLN A 189 5.58 22.41 -6.14
N GLY A 190 6.03 21.16 -6.25
CA GLY A 190 5.66 20.21 -7.30
C GLY A 190 6.39 20.42 -8.62
N ARG A 191 7.46 21.22 -8.68
CA ARG A 191 8.25 21.39 -9.91
C ARG A 191 9.34 20.33 -9.98
N PRO A 192 9.73 19.83 -11.16
CA PRO A 192 10.82 18.86 -11.27
C PRO A 192 12.09 19.33 -10.55
N ARG A 193 12.62 18.46 -9.67
CA ARG A 193 13.70 18.80 -8.76
C ARG A 193 15.02 18.87 -9.51
N SER A 194 15.66 20.04 -9.53
CA SER A 194 17.01 20.18 -10.06
C SER A 194 17.99 19.28 -9.30
N GLY A 195 18.91 18.64 -10.02
CA GLY A 195 19.93 17.76 -9.45
C GLY A 195 19.45 16.34 -9.12
N PHE A 196 18.21 15.95 -9.47
CA PHE A 196 17.79 14.55 -9.47
C PHE A 196 17.70 14.04 -10.91
N GLY A 197 18.65 13.23 -11.34
CA GLY A 197 18.70 12.69 -12.71
C GLY A 197 18.59 13.77 -13.80
N GLU A 198 17.98 13.41 -14.93
CA GLU A 198 17.72 14.34 -16.03
C GLU A 198 16.35 15.02 -15.84
N ARG A 199 16.34 16.36 -15.76
CA ARG A 199 15.13 17.17 -15.59
C ARG A 199 14.26 16.74 -14.41
N GLY A 200 14.88 16.31 -13.30
CA GLY A 200 14.19 15.84 -12.11
C GLY A 200 13.73 14.38 -12.19
N SER A 201 14.11 13.65 -13.24
CA SER A 201 13.66 12.27 -13.45
C SER A 201 14.80 11.30 -13.72
N VAL A 202 14.59 10.04 -13.35
CA VAL A 202 15.46 8.92 -13.70
C VAL A 202 14.62 7.88 -14.41
N GLU A 203 15.05 7.50 -15.59
CA GLU A 203 14.51 6.37 -16.34
C GLU A 203 15.11 5.07 -15.79
N ILE A 204 14.28 4.13 -15.34
CA ILE A 204 14.76 2.88 -14.73
C ILE A 204 15.10 1.85 -15.82
N ALA A 205 14.26 1.73 -16.84
CA ALA A 205 14.41 0.72 -17.88
C ALA A 205 13.66 1.11 -19.17
N ARG A 206 14.26 0.75 -20.32
CA ARG A 206 13.67 0.83 -21.67
C ARG A 206 13.16 -0.53 -22.13
N TRP A 207 12.29 -1.12 -21.33
CA TRP A 207 11.73 -2.44 -21.56
C TRP A 207 10.25 -2.41 -21.18
N LYS A 208 9.48 -3.37 -21.67
CA LYS A 208 8.11 -3.58 -21.21
C LYS A 208 8.14 -3.83 -19.70
N GLY A 209 7.39 -3.03 -18.97
CA GLY A 209 7.44 -3.03 -17.52
C GLY A 209 6.47 -2.02 -16.94
N TRP A 210 6.32 -2.09 -15.63
CA TRP A 210 5.49 -1.20 -14.83
C TRP A 210 6.06 -1.05 -13.43
N SER A 211 5.91 0.16 -12.90
CA SER A 211 6.16 0.45 -11.49
C SER A 211 4.87 0.20 -10.69
N ASN A 212 5.00 -0.47 -9.55
CA ASN A 212 3.89 -0.76 -8.67
C ASN A 212 4.06 -0.13 -7.28
N ALA A 213 5.29 0.13 -6.86
CA ALA A 213 5.60 0.55 -5.50
C ALA A 213 6.77 1.52 -5.44
N LEU A 214 6.71 2.41 -4.44
CA LEU A 214 7.74 3.40 -4.14
C LEU A 214 7.91 3.49 -2.62
N ALA A 215 9.15 3.62 -2.17
CA ALA A 215 9.48 3.92 -0.78
C ALA A 215 10.69 4.86 -0.70
N LEU A 216 10.75 5.62 0.39
CA LEU A 216 11.92 6.40 0.78
C LEU A 216 12.46 5.84 2.09
N ASN A 217 13.77 5.93 2.29
CA ASN A 217 14.35 5.77 3.62
C ASN A 217 14.57 7.14 4.30
N ALA A 218 15.04 7.13 5.55
CA ALA A 218 15.28 8.35 6.33
C ALA A 218 16.34 9.28 5.71
N ALA A 219 17.23 8.77 4.85
CA ALA A 219 18.20 9.58 4.13
C ALA A 219 17.61 10.27 2.88
N GLY A 220 16.38 9.93 2.49
CA GLY A 220 15.73 10.41 1.27
C GLY A 220 16.14 9.63 0.01
N GLN A 221 16.78 8.47 0.16
CA GLN A 221 17.07 7.57 -0.96
C GLN A 221 15.78 6.90 -1.44
N VAL A 222 15.69 6.67 -2.74
CA VAL A 222 14.48 6.23 -3.44
C VAL A 222 14.56 4.75 -3.75
N PHE A 223 13.51 4.00 -3.47
CA PHE A 223 13.39 2.57 -3.78
C PHE A 223 12.12 2.36 -4.57
N ALA A 224 12.25 1.91 -5.82
CA ALA A 224 11.13 1.63 -6.71
C ALA A 224 11.07 0.13 -6.99
N ALA A 225 9.86 -0.44 -6.94
CA ALA A 225 9.63 -1.84 -7.27
C ALA A 225 8.47 -2.02 -8.25
N GLY A 226 8.52 -3.10 -9.01
CA GLY A 226 7.56 -3.38 -10.08
C GLY A 226 7.80 -4.71 -10.76
N ALA A 227 7.50 -4.75 -12.06
CA ALA A 227 7.83 -5.87 -12.93
C ALA A 227 8.34 -5.41 -14.28
N ILE A 228 9.16 -6.25 -14.90
CA ILE A 228 9.78 -6.09 -16.20
C ILE A 228 9.65 -7.39 -17.00
N GLU A 229 9.40 -7.31 -18.30
CA GLU A 229 9.37 -8.49 -19.18
C GLU A 229 10.82 -8.94 -19.41
N GLY A 230 11.16 -10.12 -18.91
CA GLY A 230 12.43 -10.79 -19.13
C GLY A 230 12.62 -11.24 -20.59
N SER A 231 13.83 -11.64 -20.94
CA SER A 231 14.19 -12.05 -22.31
C SER A 231 13.42 -13.28 -22.82
N ASP A 232 12.90 -14.10 -21.91
CA ASP A 232 12.07 -15.28 -22.16
C ASP A 232 10.56 -14.97 -22.19
N ARG A 233 10.17 -13.68 -22.11
CA ARG A 233 8.78 -13.19 -21.96
C ARG A 233 8.11 -13.57 -20.65
N VAL A 234 8.90 -13.98 -19.65
CA VAL A 234 8.43 -14.13 -18.28
C VAL A 234 8.54 -12.79 -17.58
N TRP A 235 7.54 -12.44 -16.78
CA TRP A 235 7.59 -11.23 -15.97
C TRP A 235 8.45 -11.47 -14.74
N ASP A 236 9.47 -10.63 -14.57
CA ASP A 236 10.38 -10.67 -13.44
C ASP A 236 10.19 -9.44 -12.58
N PHE A 237 10.48 -9.57 -11.29
CA PHE A 237 10.33 -8.44 -10.39
C PHE A 237 11.43 -7.44 -10.72
N LEU A 238 11.10 -6.18 -10.57
CA LEU A 238 12.06 -5.11 -10.59
C LEU A 238 12.20 -4.56 -9.19
N LEU A 239 13.44 -4.36 -8.75
CA LEU A 239 13.79 -3.49 -7.64
C LEU A 239 14.95 -2.60 -8.09
N ALA A 240 14.79 -1.30 -7.98
CA ALA A 240 15.82 -0.31 -8.28
C ALA A 240 15.90 0.71 -7.15
N ALA A 241 17.11 1.15 -6.81
CA ALA A 241 17.32 2.17 -5.79
C ALA A 241 18.22 3.30 -6.27
N PHE A 242 17.93 4.52 -5.83
CA PHE A 242 18.60 5.74 -6.23
C PHE A 242 18.96 6.60 -5.02
N GLY A 243 20.11 7.26 -5.10
CA GLY A 243 20.50 8.33 -4.19
C GLY A 243 19.55 9.52 -4.26
N THR A 244 19.75 10.50 -3.39
CA THR A 244 18.96 11.75 -3.39
C THR A 244 19.19 12.60 -4.64
N ASP A 245 20.23 12.29 -5.40
CA ASP A 245 20.64 12.85 -6.70
C ASP A 245 20.15 12.04 -7.91
N GLY A 246 19.48 10.91 -7.68
CA GLY A 246 19.00 10.03 -8.74
C GLY A 246 20.06 9.06 -9.28
N LEU A 247 21.27 9.00 -8.71
CA LEU A 247 22.27 8.01 -9.13
C LEU A 247 21.93 6.64 -8.55
N PRO A 248 22.06 5.53 -9.31
CA PRO A 248 21.78 4.18 -8.81
C PRO A 248 22.64 3.80 -7.60
N ILE A 249 22.06 3.11 -6.61
CA ILE A 249 22.76 2.66 -5.39
C ILE A 249 22.50 1.19 -5.08
N GLY A 250 23.48 0.31 -5.35
CA GLY A 250 23.48 -1.12 -4.95
C GLY A 250 22.46 -2.01 -5.66
N PHE A 251 21.21 -1.56 -5.73
CA PHE A 251 20.09 -2.13 -6.45
C PHE A 251 20.02 -1.51 -7.85
N GLY A 252 20.76 -2.07 -8.81
CA GLY A 252 20.40 -1.89 -10.23
C GLY A 252 19.04 -2.55 -10.50
N PRO A 253 18.43 -2.42 -11.69
CA PRO A 253 17.25 -3.21 -12.02
C PRO A 253 17.57 -4.69 -11.84
N LEU A 254 17.18 -5.28 -10.71
CA LEU A 254 17.40 -6.68 -10.37
C LEU A 254 16.41 -7.56 -11.17
N GLY A 255 16.36 -7.38 -12.48
CA GLY A 255 15.54 -8.17 -13.40
C GLY A 255 16.31 -9.30 -14.07
N SER A 256 17.50 -9.68 -13.57
CA SER A 256 18.31 -10.71 -14.22
C SER A 256 19.38 -11.37 -13.34
N THR A 257 19.17 -11.58 -12.04
CA THR A 257 19.98 -12.63 -11.37
C THR A 257 19.47 -13.97 -11.89
N PRO A 258 20.24 -14.74 -12.69
CA PRO A 258 19.75 -16.00 -13.23
C PRO A 258 19.45 -16.96 -12.07
N GLY A 259 18.25 -17.54 -12.02
CA GLY A 259 18.00 -18.80 -11.32
C GLY A 259 16.93 -18.84 -10.22
N ASP A 260 16.70 -17.78 -9.44
CA ASP A 260 15.86 -17.90 -8.22
C ASP A 260 14.63 -16.98 -8.15
N TYR A 261 14.45 -16.04 -9.09
CA TYR A 261 13.37 -15.04 -9.02
C TYR A 261 12.59 -14.82 -10.33
N ALA A 262 12.76 -15.71 -11.31
CA ALA A 262 11.97 -15.67 -12.54
C ALA A 262 10.47 -15.85 -12.25
N GLY A 263 9.60 -15.16 -12.99
CA GLY A 263 8.13 -15.33 -12.85
C GLY A 263 7.54 -14.65 -11.62
N ARG A 264 8.20 -13.58 -11.13
CA ARG A 264 7.79 -12.83 -9.95
C ARG A 264 7.40 -11.40 -10.33
N GLU A 265 6.46 -10.82 -9.60
CA GLU A 265 6.11 -9.41 -9.70
C GLU A 265 6.19 -8.80 -8.31
N ALA A 266 6.86 -7.65 -8.18
CA ALA A 266 6.80 -6.85 -6.94
C ALA A 266 5.66 -5.84 -7.04
N LYS A 267 4.75 -5.87 -6.07
CA LYS A 267 3.60 -4.97 -5.96
C LYS A 267 3.73 -3.99 -4.80
N ALA A 268 4.57 -4.30 -3.81
CA ALA A 268 4.88 -3.43 -2.67
C ALA A 268 6.38 -3.46 -2.35
N VAL A 269 6.92 -2.35 -1.83
CA VAL A 269 8.29 -2.23 -1.33
C VAL A 269 8.30 -1.46 0.00
N ARG A 270 9.15 -1.88 0.94
CA ARG A 270 9.42 -1.19 2.20
C ARG A 270 10.91 -1.24 2.52
N VAL A 271 11.43 -0.18 3.11
CA VAL A 271 12.82 -0.10 3.56
C VAL A 271 12.85 -0.02 5.06
N GLN A 272 13.63 -0.89 5.70
CA GLN A 272 13.76 -0.95 7.15
C GLN A 272 14.85 0.03 7.63
N ALA A 273 14.85 0.35 8.92
CA ALA A 273 15.83 1.26 9.53
C ALA A 273 17.27 0.74 9.40
N ASP A 274 17.45 -0.59 9.36
CA ASP A 274 18.72 -1.24 9.08
C ASP A 274 19.07 -1.28 7.58
N GLY A 275 18.39 -0.51 6.73
CA GLY A 275 18.64 -0.41 5.29
C GLY A 275 18.32 -1.66 4.47
N SER A 276 17.84 -2.74 5.10
CA SER A 276 17.30 -3.88 4.35
C SER A 276 15.99 -3.50 3.66
N VAL A 277 15.74 -4.15 2.52
CA VAL A 277 14.60 -3.85 1.65
C VAL A 277 13.71 -5.07 1.56
N LEU A 278 12.42 -4.89 1.82
CA LEU A 278 11.39 -5.90 1.67
C LEU A 278 10.56 -5.63 0.42
N ILE A 279 10.26 -6.67 -0.35
CA ILE A 279 9.29 -6.62 -1.45
C ILE A 279 8.20 -7.67 -1.25
N ALA A 280 6.96 -7.32 -1.61
CA ALA A 280 5.85 -8.27 -1.63
C ALA A 280 5.14 -8.23 -2.99
N GLY A 281 4.55 -9.35 -3.38
CA GLY A 281 3.85 -9.46 -4.66
C GLY A 281 3.39 -10.87 -4.96
N SER A 282 3.65 -11.32 -6.18
CA SER A 282 3.29 -12.67 -6.67
C SER A 282 4.48 -13.40 -7.29
N SER A 283 4.47 -14.73 -7.23
CA SER A 283 5.40 -15.66 -7.88
C SER A 283 4.64 -16.89 -8.38
N ASP A 284 4.56 -17.09 -9.70
CA ASP A 284 3.66 -18.08 -10.35
C ASP A 284 2.27 -18.10 -9.69
N ASP A 285 1.60 -16.94 -9.69
CA ASP A 285 0.25 -16.75 -9.13
C ASP A 285 0.10 -17.10 -7.64
N ARG A 286 1.20 -17.02 -6.88
CA ARG A 286 1.20 -17.23 -5.42
C ARG A 286 1.79 -16.04 -4.68
N PRO A 287 1.35 -15.72 -3.45
CA PRO A 287 1.91 -14.62 -2.68
C PRO A 287 3.37 -14.86 -2.36
N PHE A 288 4.14 -13.80 -2.52
CA PHE A 288 5.59 -13.79 -2.41
C PHE A 288 6.05 -12.63 -1.54
N LEU A 289 7.03 -12.87 -0.68
CA LEU A 289 7.74 -11.87 0.10
C LEU A 289 9.24 -12.18 0.02
N ALA A 290 10.08 -11.17 -0.18
CA ALA A 290 11.53 -11.32 -0.12
C ALA A 290 12.18 -10.15 0.60
N ARG A 291 13.34 -10.44 1.21
CA ARG A 291 14.16 -9.46 1.90
C ARG A 291 15.56 -9.42 1.29
N PHE A 292 16.06 -8.22 1.05
CA PHE A 292 17.39 -7.97 0.55
C PHE A 292 18.19 -7.12 1.56
N ASP A 293 19.48 -7.38 1.67
CA ASP A 293 20.41 -6.54 2.41
C ASP A 293 20.73 -5.24 1.64
N ARG A 294 21.57 -4.37 2.23
CA ARG A 294 21.97 -3.09 1.61
C ARG A 294 22.76 -3.26 0.30
N ASP A 295 23.34 -4.44 0.07
CA ASP A 295 24.13 -4.77 -1.11
C ASP A 295 23.27 -5.48 -2.17
N ALA A 296 21.94 -5.40 -2.04
CA ALA A 296 20.99 -6.01 -2.96
C ALA A 296 21.04 -7.55 -3.01
N ARG A 297 21.58 -8.21 -1.98
CA ARG A 297 21.62 -9.68 -1.88
C ARG A 297 20.43 -10.18 -1.06
N PRO A 298 19.82 -11.32 -1.43
CA PRO A 298 18.79 -11.95 -0.59
C PRO A 298 19.31 -12.20 0.84
N ASP A 299 18.56 -11.81 1.87
CA ASP A 299 18.96 -12.05 3.27
C ASP A 299 18.77 -13.53 3.61
N PRO A 300 19.84 -14.33 3.78
CA PRO A 300 19.71 -15.77 3.98
C PRO A 300 18.99 -16.16 5.28
N ARG A 301 18.78 -15.21 6.21
CA ARG A 301 18.07 -15.43 7.47
C ARG A 301 16.56 -15.18 7.36
N PHE A 302 16.08 -14.78 6.19
CA PHE A 302 14.67 -14.47 5.95
C PHE A 302 13.99 -15.61 5.19
N GLY A 303 12.96 -16.22 5.77
CA GLY A 303 12.22 -17.32 5.18
C GLY A 303 13.12 -18.48 4.73
N ASP A 304 12.87 -19.00 3.53
CA ASP A 304 13.75 -19.92 2.84
C ASP A 304 14.72 -19.12 1.95
N ARG A 305 15.97 -18.98 2.41
CA ARG A 305 17.09 -18.36 1.68
C ARG A 305 16.79 -16.97 1.11
N GLY A 306 16.08 -16.13 1.87
CA GLY A 306 15.76 -14.74 1.51
C GLY A 306 14.33 -14.50 1.06
N SER A 307 13.50 -15.54 1.01
CA SER A 307 12.13 -15.40 0.55
C SER A 307 11.12 -16.29 1.25
N VAL A 308 9.86 -15.90 1.17
CA VAL A 308 8.70 -16.65 1.64
C VAL A 308 7.75 -16.82 0.48
N ARG A 309 7.34 -18.06 0.24
CA ARG A 309 6.37 -18.43 -0.78
C ARG A 309 5.27 -19.26 -0.18
N TYR A 310 4.02 -18.88 -0.43
CA TYR A 310 2.88 -19.67 0.04
C TYR A 310 2.61 -20.87 -0.87
N PRO A 311 2.39 -22.08 -0.32
CA PRO A 311 2.05 -23.25 -1.13
C PRO A 311 0.57 -23.24 -1.56
N ASP A 312 0.27 -23.83 -2.72
CA ASP A 312 -1.11 -23.98 -3.20
C ASP A 312 -1.97 -24.81 -2.25
N ALA A 313 -1.38 -25.82 -1.62
CA ALA A 313 -2.05 -26.69 -0.64
C ALA A 313 -2.60 -25.91 0.56
N ALA A 314 -2.07 -24.72 0.85
CA ALA A 314 -2.60 -23.84 1.89
C ALA A 314 -3.77 -22.97 1.40
N GLY A 315 -4.26 -23.16 0.17
CA GLY A 315 -5.36 -22.39 -0.42
C GLY A 315 -4.93 -21.02 -0.95
N PHE A 316 -3.74 -20.92 -1.53
CA PHE A 316 -3.14 -19.67 -2.05
C PHE A 316 -2.85 -19.68 -3.55
N GLY A 317 -3.43 -20.63 -4.30
CA GLY A 317 -3.33 -20.60 -5.77
C GLY A 317 -4.15 -19.44 -6.35
N ASP A 318 -3.57 -18.69 -7.28
CA ASP A 318 -4.12 -17.45 -7.83
C ASP A 318 -4.34 -16.38 -6.75
N ALA A 319 -3.22 -15.98 -6.12
CA ALA A 319 -3.17 -14.97 -5.08
C ALA A 319 -1.92 -14.09 -5.18
N ALA A 320 -2.04 -12.85 -4.71
CA ALA A 320 -0.96 -11.89 -4.71
C ALA A 320 -1.05 -10.98 -3.48
N PHE A 321 0.09 -10.61 -2.92
CA PHE A 321 0.15 -9.46 -2.00
C PHE A 321 0.19 -8.18 -2.81
N THR A 322 -0.67 -7.22 -2.45
CA THR A 322 -0.74 -5.90 -3.08
C THR A 322 -0.13 -4.82 -2.20
N ALA A 323 -0.03 -5.08 -0.89
CA ALA A 323 0.46 -4.14 0.11
C ALA A 323 1.31 -4.84 1.17
N LEU A 324 2.25 -4.08 1.75
CA LEU A 324 3.19 -4.53 2.77
C LEU A 324 3.42 -3.39 3.76
N ALA A 325 3.49 -3.67 5.05
CA ALA A 325 3.97 -2.74 6.06
C ALA A 325 4.85 -3.44 7.11
N VAL A 326 5.64 -2.63 7.80
CA VAL A 326 6.49 -3.04 8.92
C VAL A 326 5.88 -2.41 10.18
N ALA A 327 5.53 -3.26 11.14
CA ALA A 327 5.04 -2.83 12.44
C ALA A 327 6.19 -2.26 13.31
N PRO A 328 5.90 -1.43 14.33
CA PRO A 328 6.94 -0.86 15.19
C PRO A 328 7.82 -1.89 15.92
N ASP A 329 7.29 -3.08 16.17
CA ASP A 329 7.99 -4.21 16.79
C ASP A 329 8.81 -5.06 15.79
N GLY A 330 8.86 -4.67 14.52
CA GLY A 330 9.57 -5.35 13.45
C GLY A 330 8.80 -6.48 12.78
N ARG A 331 7.58 -6.82 13.24
CA ARG A 331 6.71 -7.75 12.52
C ARG A 331 6.32 -7.18 11.16
N LEU A 332 6.05 -8.07 10.21
CA LEU A 332 5.67 -7.69 8.86
C LEU A 332 4.21 -8.03 8.63
N VAL A 333 3.46 -7.15 7.97
CA VAL A 333 2.07 -7.41 7.60
C VAL A 333 1.92 -7.21 6.10
N ALA A 334 1.45 -8.25 5.40
CA ALA A 334 1.11 -8.18 3.99
C ALA A 334 -0.40 -8.35 3.81
N ALA A 335 -0.97 -7.66 2.83
CA ALA A 335 -2.37 -7.82 2.45
C ALA A 335 -2.49 -7.95 0.94
N GLY A 336 -3.56 -8.60 0.52
CA GLY A 336 -3.82 -8.84 -0.89
C GLY A 336 -5.12 -9.56 -1.11
N GLU A 337 -5.14 -10.36 -2.17
CA GLU A 337 -6.30 -11.13 -2.57
C GLU A 337 -5.94 -12.57 -2.87
N VAL A 338 -6.88 -13.46 -2.64
CA VAL A 338 -6.78 -14.90 -2.90
C VAL A 338 -8.04 -15.40 -3.57
N ARG A 339 -7.88 -16.22 -4.63
CA ARG A 339 -9.02 -16.84 -5.30
C ARG A 339 -9.80 -17.73 -4.35
N ALA A 340 -11.12 -17.57 -4.36
CA ALA A 340 -12.01 -18.34 -3.51
C ALA A 340 -13.33 -18.60 -4.25
N GLY A 341 -13.47 -19.81 -4.80
CA GLY A 341 -14.59 -20.17 -5.68
C GLY A 341 -14.57 -19.36 -6.99
N ALA A 342 -15.68 -18.69 -7.30
CA ALA A 342 -15.83 -17.83 -8.47
C ALA A 342 -15.38 -16.36 -8.22
N GLY A 343 -14.92 -16.04 -7.01
CA GLY A 343 -14.55 -14.68 -6.59
C GLY A 343 -13.16 -14.59 -5.97
N ARG A 344 -12.85 -13.43 -5.39
CA ARG A 344 -11.62 -13.17 -4.62
C ARG A 344 -11.95 -12.72 -3.20
N ASP A 345 -11.18 -13.26 -2.25
CA ASP A 345 -11.22 -12.89 -0.84
C ASP A 345 -10.04 -12.00 -0.49
N PHE A 346 -10.24 -11.16 0.52
CA PHE A 346 -9.14 -10.42 1.14
C PHE A 346 -8.32 -11.41 1.95
N VAL A 347 -7.01 -11.28 1.88
CA VAL A 347 -6.09 -12.00 2.75
C VAL A 347 -5.15 -11.02 3.44
N ILE A 348 -4.95 -11.22 4.73
CA ILE A 348 -3.99 -10.51 5.56
C ILE A 348 -3.09 -11.56 6.17
N VAL A 349 -1.79 -11.37 6.06
CA VAL A 349 -0.80 -12.28 6.62
C VAL A 349 0.17 -11.49 7.47
N ARG A 350 0.37 -11.94 8.71
CA ARG A 350 1.41 -11.41 9.59
C ARG A 350 2.57 -12.37 9.69
N PHE A 351 3.77 -11.82 9.66
CA PHE A 351 5.03 -12.53 9.79
C PHE A 351 5.85 -11.97 10.93
N LEU A 352 6.68 -12.84 11.52
CA LEU A 352 7.80 -12.47 12.35
C LEU A 352 8.87 -11.73 11.50
N PRO A 353 9.82 -11.01 12.13
CA PRO A 353 10.88 -10.29 11.42
C PRO A 353 11.77 -11.18 10.51
N ASP A 354 11.80 -12.49 10.79
CA ASP A 354 12.53 -13.50 10.00
C ASP A 354 11.70 -14.10 8.86
N GLY A 355 10.47 -13.60 8.62
CA GLY A 355 9.61 -14.04 7.54
C GLY A 355 8.76 -15.28 7.84
N ARG A 356 8.89 -15.91 9.01
CA ARG A 356 7.98 -16.99 9.40
C ARG A 356 6.58 -16.43 9.70
N PRO A 357 5.48 -17.12 9.36
CA PRO A 357 4.14 -16.69 9.77
C PRO A 357 4.04 -16.53 11.28
N ASP A 358 3.37 -15.49 11.75
CA ASP A 358 3.18 -15.22 13.17
C ASP A 358 2.01 -16.08 13.72
N PRO A 359 2.27 -17.15 14.51
CA PRO A 359 1.22 -18.05 14.96
C PRO A 359 0.21 -17.38 15.89
N ALA A 360 0.50 -16.18 16.42
CA ALA A 360 -0.41 -15.42 17.27
C ALA A 360 -1.43 -14.57 16.50
N PHE A 361 -1.40 -14.57 15.16
CA PHE A 361 -2.31 -13.79 14.31
C PHE A 361 -3.21 -14.69 13.47
N GLY A 362 -4.52 -14.54 13.62
CA GLY A 362 -5.51 -15.32 12.88
C GLY A 362 -5.28 -16.82 13.01
N GLU A 363 -5.48 -17.52 11.91
CA GLU A 363 -5.14 -18.94 11.80
C GLU A 363 -3.71 -19.08 11.27
N GLN A 364 -2.76 -19.34 12.17
CA GLN A 364 -1.34 -19.58 11.82
C GLN A 364 -0.70 -18.43 11.00
N GLY A 365 -0.97 -17.18 11.38
CA GLY A 365 -0.48 -15.98 10.71
C GLY A 365 -1.41 -15.43 9.65
N VAL A 366 -2.54 -16.10 9.35
CA VAL A 366 -3.40 -15.77 8.22
C VAL A 366 -4.81 -15.39 8.67
N VAL A 367 -5.32 -14.29 8.12
CA VAL A 367 -6.74 -13.92 8.17
C VAL A 367 -7.27 -13.86 6.74
N ARG A 368 -8.25 -14.70 6.42
CA ARG A 368 -9.02 -14.64 5.18
C ARG A 368 -10.41 -14.12 5.46
N LEU A 369 -10.91 -13.26 4.60
CA LEU A 369 -12.21 -12.65 4.82
C LEU A 369 -12.87 -12.25 3.49
N ARG A 370 -14.19 -12.41 3.45
CA ARG A 370 -15.03 -12.00 2.33
C ARG A 370 -16.01 -10.93 2.82
N PRO A 371 -15.73 -9.63 2.64
CA PRO A 371 -16.59 -8.56 3.13
C PRO A 371 -17.89 -8.38 2.31
N GLY A 372 -18.16 -9.20 1.29
CA GLY A 372 -19.30 -9.05 0.38
C GLY A 372 -19.63 -10.32 -0.39
N THR A 373 -20.26 -10.19 -1.56
CA THR A 373 -20.92 -11.36 -2.20
C THR A 373 -20.15 -11.98 -3.35
N ARG A 374 -19.35 -11.22 -4.12
CA ARG A 374 -18.75 -11.77 -5.35
C ARG A 374 -17.29 -11.38 -5.61
N ASN A 375 -16.91 -10.10 -5.52
CA ASN A 375 -15.55 -9.69 -5.90
C ASN A 375 -14.97 -8.63 -4.98
N GLY A 376 -13.82 -8.88 -4.38
CA GLY A 376 -13.07 -7.84 -3.71
C GLY A 376 -11.58 -8.14 -3.57
N GLY A 377 -10.81 -7.10 -3.31
CA GLY A 377 -9.37 -7.22 -3.13
C GLY A 377 -8.80 -6.07 -2.32
N ALA A 378 -7.84 -6.40 -1.45
CA ALA A 378 -7.06 -5.41 -0.72
C ALA A 378 -6.19 -4.61 -1.69
N ARG A 379 -6.11 -3.30 -1.49
CA ARG A 379 -5.30 -2.39 -2.31
C ARG A 379 -4.16 -1.77 -1.53
N ASP A 380 -4.40 -1.45 -0.27
CA ASP A 380 -3.40 -0.88 0.62
C ASP A 380 -3.66 -1.25 2.09
N LEU A 381 -2.64 -1.14 2.92
CA LEU A 381 -2.71 -1.42 4.34
C LEU A 381 -1.85 -0.46 5.18
N ALA A 382 -2.26 -0.25 6.42
CA ALA A 382 -1.43 0.39 7.43
C ALA A 382 -1.47 -0.37 8.76
N VAL A 383 -0.40 -0.25 9.52
CA VAL A 383 -0.30 -0.77 10.89
C VAL A 383 -0.44 0.41 11.86
N LEU A 384 -1.36 0.28 12.80
CA LEU A 384 -1.62 1.24 13.87
C LEU A 384 -0.51 1.15 14.95
N PRO A 385 -0.30 2.21 15.75
CA PRO A 385 0.71 2.19 16.82
C PRO A 385 0.52 1.08 17.86
N ASP A 386 -0.72 0.61 18.06
CA ASP A 386 -1.06 -0.50 18.94
C ASP A 386 -0.79 -1.88 18.32
N GLY A 387 -0.35 -1.94 17.05
CA GLY A 387 -0.13 -3.15 16.26
C GLY A 387 -1.36 -3.62 15.48
N GLY A 388 -2.51 -2.95 15.62
CA GLY A 388 -3.71 -3.24 14.84
C GLY A 388 -3.49 -2.99 13.35
N VAL A 389 -4.26 -3.67 12.51
CA VAL A 389 -4.09 -3.61 11.05
C VAL A 389 -5.33 -2.98 10.41
N LEU A 390 -5.10 -1.99 9.56
CA LEU A 390 -6.10 -1.42 8.68
C LEU A 390 -5.85 -1.85 7.25
N VAL A 391 -6.89 -2.23 6.53
CA VAL A 391 -6.82 -2.61 5.11
C VAL A 391 -7.93 -1.91 4.36
N THR A 392 -7.61 -1.30 3.21
CA THR A 392 -8.60 -0.73 2.31
C THR A 392 -8.65 -1.49 1.00
N GLY A 393 -9.78 -1.41 0.31
CA GLY A 393 -9.92 -1.92 -1.03
C GLY A 393 -11.28 -1.64 -1.63
N ARG A 394 -11.66 -2.51 -2.56
CA ARG A 394 -12.95 -2.49 -3.21
C ARG A 394 -13.64 -3.83 -3.03
N VAL A 395 -14.94 -3.80 -2.76
CA VAL A 395 -15.82 -4.97 -2.78
C VAL A 395 -17.05 -4.60 -3.58
N ASP A 396 -17.30 -5.36 -4.65
CA ASP A 396 -18.34 -5.09 -5.64
C ASP A 396 -18.17 -3.66 -6.22
N ASP A 397 -18.99 -2.68 -5.81
CA ASP A 397 -18.89 -1.25 -6.17
C ASP A 397 -18.62 -0.35 -4.95
N ARG A 398 -18.19 -0.93 -3.83
CA ARG A 398 -18.04 -0.22 -2.55
C ARG A 398 -16.57 -0.07 -2.17
N LEU A 399 -16.27 1.09 -1.57
CA LEU A 399 -15.05 1.25 -0.79
C LEU A 399 -15.23 0.53 0.54
N VAL A 400 -14.25 -0.30 0.91
CA VAL A 400 -14.26 -1.02 2.18
C VAL A 400 -12.97 -0.75 2.93
N VAL A 401 -13.10 -0.48 4.24
CA VAL A 401 -12.00 -0.43 5.19
C VAL A 401 -12.24 -1.49 6.27
N LEU A 402 -11.21 -2.24 6.59
CA LEU A 402 -11.21 -3.31 7.58
C LEU A 402 -10.28 -2.94 8.72
N ARG A 403 -10.67 -3.22 9.97
CA ARG A 403 -9.78 -3.09 11.13
C ARG A 403 -9.65 -4.42 11.87
N ARG A 404 -8.40 -4.85 12.06
CA ARG A 404 -8.02 -6.06 12.80
C ARG A 404 -7.20 -5.71 14.02
N ARG A 405 -7.33 -6.52 15.06
CA ARG A 405 -6.59 -6.37 16.30
C ARG A 405 -5.11 -6.76 16.18
N PRO A 406 -4.23 -6.19 17.01
CA PRO A 406 -2.84 -6.61 17.12
C PRO A 406 -2.72 -8.07 17.55
#